data_AF-A0A2V1CL43-F1
#
_entry.id   AF-A0A2V1CL43-F1
#
_cell.length_a   1.000
_cell.length_b   1.000
_cell.length_c   1.000
_cell.angle_alpha   90.00
_cell.angle_beta   90.00
_cell.angle_gamma   90.00
#
_symmetry.space_group_name_H-M   'P 1'
#
loop_
_entity.id
_entity.type
_entity.pdbx_description
1 polymer ?
#
loop_
_entity_poly.entity_id
_entity_poly.type
_entity_poly.pdbx_seq_one_letter_code
_entity_poly.pdbx_strand_id
1 'polypeptide(L)'
;MAIQCQATTNLCDYKAITPSDYRIFQSFSSSFNILSKTIHNITMASEQSNPATDKETSASQNQGSCLCGAVKFSISGAPLMRLLCHCVSCKKVSGSLFQANNFYSTSQLTISPLTAPNAIKIYIDKSSQSSRTVHRSFCSECGSRLWNATPDDFPDNIAIMAGVLDLADEEWKSWAPEREFFCKRKGDWMSGVGAPDEGRTLEM
;
A
#
# COMPACT_ATOMS: atom_id res chain seq x y z
N MET A 1 28.97 -13.00 -18.41
CA MET A 1 29.84 -14.18 -18.19
C MET A 1 29.06 -15.14 -17.32
N ALA A 2 28.77 -16.34 -17.83
CA ALA A 2 27.79 -17.27 -17.29
C ALA A 2 28.27 -17.93 -15.99
N ILE A 3 27.35 -18.16 -15.05
CA ILE A 3 27.45 -19.23 -14.05
C ILE A 3 26.07 -19.87 -13.96
N GLN A 4 26.02 -21.12 -14.39
CA GLN A 4 24.87 -22.01 -14.43
C GLN A 4 24.93 -22.89 -13.17
N CYS A 5 23.82 -23.12 -12.47
CA CYS A 5 23.77 -24.15 -11.43
C CYS A 5 22.36 -24.72 -11.26
N GLN A 6 22.29 -26.03 -11.15
CA GLN A 6 21.11 -26.86 -11.35
C GLN A 6 20.19 -26.93 -10.12
N ALA A 7 18.91 -27.13 -10.40
CA ALA A 7 17.88 -27.48 -9.42
C ALA A 7 18.16 -28.86 -8.83
N THR A 8 18.44 -28.94 -7.52
CA THR A 8 18.09 -30.06 -6.63
C THR A 8 18.76 -29.85 -5.28
N THR A 9 18.04 -29.33 -4.28
CA THR A 9 18.16 -29.76 -2.86
C THR A 9 17.10 -29.07 -2.00
N ASN A 10 16.27 -29.88 -1.34
CA ASN A 10 15.30 -29.48 -0.32
C ASN A 10 16.02 -29.15 1.01
N LEU A 11 16.73 -28.03 1.08
CA LEU A 11 17.29 -27.55 2.34
C LEU A 11 17.04 -26.05 2.49
N CYS A 12 16.20 -25.72 3.48
CA CYS A 12 15.99 -24.37 3.97
C CYS A 12 17.28 -23.86 4.60
N ASP A 13 18.06 -23.06 3.87
CA ASP A 13 19.17 -22.30 4.44
C ASP A 13 18.88 -20.81 4.30
N TYR A 14 18.37 -20.23 5.38
CA TYR A 14 18.11 -18.80 5.53
C TYR A 14 19.44 -18.05 5.66
N LYS A 15 19.84 -17.31 4.62
CA LYS A 15 20.84 -16.23 4.75
C LYS A 15 20.22 -14.90 4.39
N ALA A 16 20.43 -13.94 5.28
CA ALA A 16 19.78 -12.64 5.35
C ALA A 16 19.87 -11.82 4.05
N ILE A 17 18.73 -11.24 3.68
CA ILE A 17 18.61 -10.22 2.63
C ILE A 17 19.46 -9.00 3.03
N THR A 18 20.25 -8.47 2.10
CA THR A 18 21.21 -7.38 2.38
C THR A 18 20.65 -6.00 2.00
N PRO A 19 21.16 -4.91 2.62
CA PRO A 19 20.65 -3.54 2.42
C PRO A 19 20.71 -2.98 0.97
N SER A 20 21.41 -3.63 0.04
CA SER A 20 21.55 -3.15 -1.34
C SER A 20 20.26 -3.23 -2.16
N ASP A 21 19.32 -4.11 -1.78
CA ASP A 21 18.03 -4.27 -2.46
C ASP A 21 17.04 -3.13 -2.12
N TYR A 22 17.38 -2.26 -1.16
CA TYR A 22 16.55 -1.16 -0.66
C TYR A 22 17.01 0.24 -1.12
N ARG A 23 17.89 0.37 -2.12
CA ARG A 23 18.37 1.70 -2.59
C ARG A 23 17.27 2.64 -3.12
N ILE A 24 16.04 2.16 -3.31
CA ILE A 24 14.88 3.00 -3.65
C ILE A 24 14.24 3.64 -2.39
N PHE A 25 14.55 3.17 -1.18
CA PHE A 25 13.89 3.55 0.08
C PHE A 25 14.73 4.43 1.03
N GLN A 26 15.94 4.86 0.65
CA GLN A 26 16.86 5.64 1.53
C GLN A 26 17.14 7.07 1.07
N SER A 27 16.30 7.65 0.20
CA SER A 27 16.30 9.10 -0.01
C SER A 27 15.15 9.68 0.80
N PHE A 28 15.38 10.78 1.52
CA PHE A 28 14.47 11.45 2.47
C PHE A 28 14.48 10.93 3.91
N SER A 29 15.66 10.88 4.52
CA SER A 29 15.79 11.15 5.95
C SER A 29 16.35 12.55 6.15
N SER A 30 15.53 13.54 6.51
CA SER A 30 15.98 14.78 7.17
C SER A 30 14.78 15.53 7.76
N SER A 31 14.74 15.52 9.10
CA SER A 31 14.26 16.61 9.97
C SER A 31 12.82 16.61 10.50
N PHE A 32 12.76 16.13 11.76
CA PHE A 32 12.25 16.82 12.97
C PHE A 32 10.74 16.93 13.27
N ASN A 33 10.44 16.48 14.50
CA ASN A 33 9.26 16.73 15.32
C ASN A 33 8.73 18.17 15.27
N ILE A 34 7.41 18.35 15.42
CA ILE A 34 6.77 19.10 16.53
C ILE A 34 5.24 18.94 16.41
N LEU A 35 4.65 18.30 17.43
CA LEU A 35 3.25 18.46 17.82
C LEU A 35 3.07 19.83 18.49
N SER A 36 1.87 20.43 18.34
CA SER A 36 1.30 21.52 19.15
C SER A 36 1.65 22.95 18.76
N LYS A 37 0.67 23.66 18.17
CA LYS A 37 0.30 25.09 18.33
C LYS A 37 -0.81 25.40 17.31
N THR A 38 -2.08 25.55 17.67
CA THR A 38 -2.76 26.69 18.31
C THR A 38 -3.76 27.30 17.32
N ILE A 39 -4.97 27.47 17.83
CA ILE A 39 -6.19 28.01 17.24
C ILE A 39 -6.07 29.56 17.13
N HIS A 40 -6.82 30.15 16.16
CA HIS A 40 -7.33 31.55 16.07
C HIS A 40 -6.67 32.55 15.10
N ASN A 41 -7.37 32.88 14.00
CA ASN A 41 -8.00 34.20 13.67
C ASN A 41 -8.16 34.40 12.14
N ILE A 42 -9.38 34.46 11.57
CA ILE A 42 -10.27 35.62 11.27
C ILE A 42 -9.72 36.63 10.22
N THR A 43 -10.55 36.84 9.18
CA THR A 43 -10.83 38.06 8.37
C THR A 43 -10.24 38.21 6.96
N MET A 44 -11.12 38.65 6.07
CA MET A 44 -10.94 38.97 4.65
C MET A 44 -10.21 40.30 4.38
N ALA A 45 -9.51 40.37 3.24
CA ALA A 45 -9.32 41.53 2.34
C ALA A 45 -8.41 41.06 1.16
N SER A 46 -8.94 40.87 -0.06
CA SER A 46 -8.89 41.80 -1.20
C SER A 46 -7.48 42.16 -1.71
N GLU A 47 -7.11 41.71 -2.91
CA GLU A 47 -6.75 42.53 -4.10
C GLU A 47 -6.05 41.72 -5.20
N GLN A 48 -6.08 42.28 -6.41
CA GLN A 48 -6.07 41.63 -7.73
C GLN A 48 -4.69 41.55 -8.44
N SER A 49 -4.68 40.74 -9.51
CA SER A 49 -3.80 40.74 -10.72
C SER A 49 -2.45 40.00 -10.61
N ASN A 50 -1.95 39.23 -11.58
CA ASN A 50 -2.19 39.14 -13.03
C ASN A 50 -1.74 37.73 -13.54
N PRO A 51 -2.03 37.31 -14.80
CA PRO A 51 -1.97 35.91 -15.24
C PRO A 51 -0.56 35.49 -15.64
N ALA A 52 0.00 34.53 -14.92
CA ALA A 52 1.08 33.68 -15.40
C ALA A 52 0.51 32.28 -15.62
N THR A 53 0.59 31.82 -16.86
CA THR A 53 0.25 30.46 -17.28
C THR A 53 1.25 29.48 -16.66
N ASP A 54 1.02 29.14 -15.40
CA ASP A 54 1.62 27.96 -14.80
C ASP A 54 0.71 26.79 -15.13
N LYS A 55 1.26 25.86 -15.91
CA LYS A 55 0.68 24.55 -16.13
C LYS A 55 0.78 23.81 -14.80
N GLU A 56 -0.18 24.09 -13.92
CA GLU A 56 -0.35 23.42 -12.64
C GLU A 56 -0.38 21.92 -12.95
N THR A 57 0.69 21.22 -12.56
CA THR A 57 0.70 19.78 -12.58
C THR A 57 -0.22 19.39 -11.44
N SER A 58 -1.52 19.30 -11.73
CA SER A 58 -2.53 18.90 -10.75
C SER A 58 -2.08 17.57 -10.16
N ALA A 59 -1.61 17.60 -8.92
CA ALA A 59 -1.20 16.41 -8.21
C ALA A 59 -2.41 15.46 -8.20
N SER A 60 -2.29 14.31 -8.89
CA SER A 60 -3.35 13.33 -8.95
C SER A 60 -3.69 12.91 -7.52
N GLN A 61 -4.90 13.20 -7.07
CA GLN A 61 -5.40 12.85 -5.75
C GLN A 61 -6.44 11.74 -5.93
N ASN A 62 -6.09 10.53 -5.50
CA ASN A 62 -7.01 9.41 -5.52
C ASN A 62 -7.93 9.50 -4.29
N GLN A 63 -9.22 9.25 -4.48
CA GLN A 63 -10.16 9.11 -3.37
C GLN A 63 -10.39 7.63 -3.07
N GLY A 64 -10.87 7.37 -1.86
CA GLY A 64 -11.29 6.03 -1.49
C GLY A 64 -12.26 6.04 -0.33
N SER A 65 -13.03 4.97 -0.25
CA SER A 65 -14.06 4.81 0.75
C SER A 65 -14.28 3.34 1.10
N CYS A 66 -14.77 3.09 2.32
CA CYS A 66 -15.34 1.78 2.63
C CYS A 66 -16.70 1.60 1.94
N LEU A 67 -17.19 0.36 1.86
CA LEU A 67 -18.44 0.04 1.18
C LEU A 67 -19.65 0.86 1.68
N CYS A 68 -19.75 1.10 2.99
CA CYS A 68 -20.84 1.89 3.56
C CYS A 68 -20.58 3.41 3.57
N GLY A 69 -19.42 3.86 3.12
CA GLY A 69 -19.02 5.27 3.12
C GLY A 69 -18.69 5.88 4.49
N ALA A 70 -18.74 5.09 5.57
CA ALA A 70 -18.44 5.57 6.93
C ALA A 70 -16.99 6.01 7.14
N VAL A 71 -16.09 5.45 6.33
CA VAL A 71 -14.67 5.82 6.24
C VAL A 71 -14.42 6.31 4.83
N LYS A 72 -13.93 7.54 4.72
CA LYS A 72 -13.46 8.15 3.47
C LYS A 72 -12.05 8.68 3.67
N PHE A 73 -11.27 8.68 2.61
CA PHE A 73 -9.89 9.16 2.64
C PHE A 73 -9.47 9.65 1.25
N SER A 74 -8.36 10.39 1.22
CA SER A 74 -7.68 10.77 -0.01
C SER A 74 -6.22 10.38 0.06
N ILE A 75 -5.64 10.08 -1.11
CA ILE A 75 -4.23 9.72 -1.26
C ILE A 75 -3.62 10.66 -2.30
N SER A 76 -2.53 11.33 -1.94
CA SER A 76 -1.80 12.20 -2.86
C SER A 76 -0.75 11.41 -3.65
N GLY A 77 -0.60 11.73 -4.94
CA GLY A 77 0.45 11.16 -5.79
C GLY A 77 0.24 9.68 -6.17
N ALA A 78 1.24 9.12 -6.85
CA ALA A 78 1.21 7.75 -7.35
C ALA A 78 1.60 6.72 -6.26
N PRO A 79 1.14 5.47 -6.37
CA PRO A 79 1.63 4.39 -5.51
C PRO A 79 3.11 4.12 -5.78
N LEU A 80 3.85 3.75 -4.73
CA LEU A 80 5.21 3.25 -4.79
C LEU A 80 5.28 1.90 -5.51
N MET A 81 4.23 1.08 -5.37
CA MET A 81 4.12 -0.24 -5.98
C MET A 81 2.69 -0.78 -5.89
N ARG A 82 2.25 -1.50 -6.92
CA ARG A 82 1.05 -2.35 -6.87
C ARG A 82 1.43 -3.82 -6.74
N LEU A 83 0.84 -4.53 -5.79
CA LEU A 83 1.26 -5.89 -5.40
C LEU A 83 0.07 -6.83 -5.14
N LEU A 84 0.14 -8.05 -5.67
CA LEU A 84 -0.66 -9.17 -5.17
C LEU A 84 0.09 -9.98 -4.12
N CYS A 85 -0.54 -10.26 -2.99
CA CYS A 85 0.01 -11.14 -1.96
C CYS A 85 -0.80 -12.43 -1.86
N HIS A 86 -0.10 -13.56 -2.02
CA HIS A 86 -0.68 -14.92 -2.02
C HIS A 86 -0.52 -15.67 -0.69
N CYS A 87 -0.06 -15.01 0.38
CA CYS A 87 0.10 -15.66 1.68
C CYS A 87 -1.27 -16.06 2.28
N VAL A 88 -1.31 -17.10 3.12
CA VAL A 88 -2.57 -17.61 3.68
C VAL A 88 -3.32 -16.54 4.48
N SER A 89 -2.63 -15.69 5.23
CA SER A 89 -3.29 -14.60 5.98
C SER A 89 -3.94 -13.58 5.03
N CYS A 90 -3.26 -13.20 3.95
CA CYS A 90 -3.80 -12.31 2.93
C CYS A 90 -5.01 -12.92 2.20
N LYS A 91 -5.01 -14.22 1.93
CA LYS A 91 -6.20 -14.92 1.39
C LYS A 91 -7.36 -14.89 2.38
N LYS A 92 -7.11 -15.26 3.65
CA LYS A 92 -8.14 -15.29 4.70
C LYS A 92 -8.77 -13.92 4.95
N VAL A 93 -7.97 -12.86 4.99
CA VAL A 93 -8.47 -11.52 5.32
C VAL A 93 -9.16 -10.84 4.15
N SER A 94 -8.73 -11.11 2.91
CA SER A 94 -9.38 -10.57 1.71
C SER A 94 -10.62 -11.35 1.31
N GLY A 95 -10.75 -12.61 1.74
CA GLY A 95 -11.78 -13.53 1.25
C GLY A 95 -11.56 -13.96 -0.21
N SER A 96 -10.43 -13.59 -0.81
CA SER A 96 -10.07 -13.88 -2.20
C SER A 96 -8.84 -14.79 -2.27
N LEU A 97 -8.47 -15.20 -3.49
CA LEU A 97 -7.28 -16.03 -3.74
C LEU A 97 -5.97 -15.26 -3.54
N PHE A 98 -6.03 -13.94 -3.42
CA PHE A 98 -4.93 -13.04 -3.13
C PHE A 98 -5.47 -11.72 -2.56
N GLN A 99 -4.59 -10.95 -1.90
CA GLN A 99 -4.87 -9.56 -1.53
C GLN A 99 -4.19 -8.61 -2.50
N ALA A 100 -4.95 -7.70 -3.10
CA ALA A 100 -4.44 -6.63 -3.96
C ALA A 100 -4.13 -5.37 -3.15
N ASN A 101 -2.91 -4.85 -3.28
CA ASN A 101 -2.37 -3.76 -2.46
C ASN A 101 -1.80 -2.66 -3.35
N ASN A 102 -1.95 -1.42 -2.89
CA ASN A 102 -1.23 -0.25 -3.39
C ASN A 102 -0.39 0.30 -2.24
N PHE A 103 0.94 0.26 -2.38
CA PHE A 103 1.86 0.79 -1.38
C PHE A 103 2.04 2.28 -1.58
N TYR A 104 1.95 3.04 -0.50
CA TYR A 104 2.19 4.47 -0.43
C TYR A 104 3.04 4.79 0.80
N SER A 105 3.63 5.99 0.82
CA SER A 105 4.10 6.60 2.07
C SER A 105 2.89 6.90 2.97
N THR A 106 3.06 6.73 4.28
CA THR A 106 2.04 7.11 5.27
C THR A 106 1.65 8.59 5.15
N SER A 107 2.58 9.45 4.77
CA SER A 107 2.35 10.89 4.54
C SER A 107 1.44 11.19 3.34
N GLN A 108 1.23 10.24 2.43
CA GLN A 108 0.33 10.41 1.29
C GLN A 108 -1.14 10.21 1.67
N LEU A 109 -1.44 9.53 2.78
CA LEU A 109 -2.80 9.22 3.20
C LEU A 109 -3.37 10.32 4.11
N THR A 110 -4.54 10.85 3.75
CA THR A 110 -5.33 11.73 4.62
C THR A 110 -6.71 11.11 4.84
N ILE A 111 -7.07 10.86 6.10
CA ILE A 111 -8.37 10.30 6.48
C ILE A 111 -9.36 11.45 6.70
N SER A 112 -10.51 11.41 6.04
CA SER A 112 -11.58 12.39 6.25
C SER A 112 -12.28 12.17 7.60
N PRO A 113 -13.03 13.16 8.13
CA PRO A 113 -13.86 12.95 9.31
C PRO A 113 -14.78 11.74 9.15
N LEU A 114 -14.76 10.86 10.15
CA LEU A 114 -15.58 9.64 10.14
C LEU A 114 -17.06 10.00 10.28
N THR A 115 -17.93 9.33 9.54
CA THR A 115 -19.37 9.55 9.67
C THR A 115 -20.02 8.61 10.69
N ALA A 116 -19.28 7.64 11.22
CA ALA A 116 -19.67 6.79 12.34
C ALA A 116 -18.57 6.77 13.43
N PRO A 117 -18.93 6.82 14.73
CA PRO A 117 -17.94 6.74 15.81
C PRO A 117 -17.17 5.43 15.77
N ASN A 118 -15.84 5.48 15.92
CA ASN A 118 -14.97 4.30 15.93
C ASN A 118 -15.10 3.41 14.67
N ALA A 119 -15.46 4.00 13.52
CA ALA A 119 -15.67 3.28 12.27
C ALA A 119 -14.43 2.52 11.76
N ILE A 120 -13.23 2.80 12.28
CA ILE A 120 -11.98 2.11 11.94
C ILE A 120 -11.55 1.25 13.14
N LYS A 121 -11.41 -0.06 12.91
CA LYS A 121 -10.79 -1.00 13.85
C LYS A 121 -9.52 -1.58 13.27
N ILE A 122 -8.59 -1.98 14.14
CA ILE A 122 -7.32 -2.57 13.77
C ILE A 122 -7.23 -3.98 14.37
N TYR A 123 -6.97 -4.96 13.52
CA TYR A 123 -6.58 -6.30 13.96
C TYR A 123 -5.05 -6.43 13.89
N ILE A 124 -4.41 -6.82 14.99
CA ILE A 124 -2.95 -7.02 15.04
C ILE A 124 -2.66 -8.47 14.63
N ASP A 125 -2.29 -8.66 13.37
CA ASP A 125 -1.95 -9.97 12.82
C ASP A 125 -0.47 -10.29 13.10
N LYS A 126 -0.25 -11.24 14.02
CA LYS A 126 1.07 -11.77 14.38
C LYS A 126 1.37 -13.10 13.66
N SER A 127 0.83 -13.31 12.46
CA SER A 127 1.01 -14.56 11.72
C SER A 127 2.49 -14.94 11.62
N SER A 128 2.80 -16.18 12.00
CA SER A 128 4.15 -16.76 11.88
C SER A 128 4.66 -16.84 10.43
N GLN A 129 3.78 -16.70 9.43
CA GLN A 129 4.13 -16.85 8.02
C GLN A 129 4.81 -15.61 7.41
N SER A 130 4.58 -14.42 7.95
CA SER A 130 5.19 -13.18 7.43
C SER A 130 6.39 -12.73 8.25
N SER A 131 6.74 -13.43 9.33
CA SER A 131 7.73 -13.04 10.36
C SER A 131 7.60 -11.61 10.90
N ARG A 132 6.49 -10.93 10.58
CA ARG A 132 6.23 -9.50 10.79
C ARG A 132 4.83 -9.32 11.32
N THR A 133 4.67 -8.33 12.20
CA THR A 133 3.36 -7.93 12.74
C THR A 133 2.67 -6.98 11.77
N VAL A 134 1.51 -7.38 11.25
CA VAL A 134 0.73 -6.56 10.31
C VAL A 134 -0.49 -5.98 11.02
N HIS A 135 -0.57 -4.66 11.07
CA HIS A 135 -1.74 -3.93 11.56
C HIS A 135 -2.77 -3.82 10.44
N ARG A 136 -3.89 -4.51 10.62
CA ARG A 136 -4.91 -4.70 9.60
C ARG A 136 -6.13 -3.83 9.90
N SER A 137 -6.21 -2.66 9.28
CA SER A 137 -7.31 -1.71 9.45
C SER A 137 -8.54 -2.08 8.61
N PHE A 138 -9.73 -1.99 9.20
CA PHE A 138 -11.01 -2.25 8.52
C PHE A 138 -12.14 -1.37 9.05
N CYS A 139 -13.17 -1.21 8.23
CA CYS A 139 -14.40 -0.56 8.64
C CYS A 139 -15.21 -1.46 9.58
N SER A 140 -15.54 -1.00 10.79
CA SER A 140 -16.36 -1.76 11.74
C SER A 140 -17.80 -1.94 11.30
N GLU A 141 -18.29 -1.06 10.41
CA GLU A 141 -19.70 -1.03 10.01
C GLU A 141 -19.99 -2.01 8.86
N CYS A 142 -19.08 -2.13 7.89
CA CYS A 142 -19.29 -2.97 6.71
C CYS A 142 -18.22 -4.06 6.50
N GLY A 143 -17.18 -4.09 7.33
CA GLY A 143 -16.09 -5.06 7.21
C GLY A 143 -15.07 -4.78 6.10
N SER A 144 -15.26 -3.73 5.27
CA SER A 144 -14.31 -3.38 4.21
C SER A 144 -12.89 -3.23 4.77
N ARG A 145 -11.95 -3.94 4.15
CA ARG A 145 -10.53 -3.86 4.46
C ARG A 145 -9.97 -2.57 3.87
N LEU A 146 -9.36 -1.73 4.71
CA LEU A 146 -8.97 -0.38 4.30
C LEU A 146 -7.49 -0.33 3.93
N TRP A 147 -6.62 -0.64 4.90
CA TRP A 147 -5.18 -0.67 4.72
C TRP A 147 -4.51 -1.63 5.69
N ASN A 148 -3.26 -1.96 5.37
CA ASN A 148 -2.35 -2.62 6.28
C ASN A 148 -1.13 -1.72 6.54
N ALA A 149 -0.63 -1.74 7.77
CA ALA A 149 0.62 -1.10 8.17
C ALA A 149 1.52 -2.12 8.90
N THR A 150 2.83 -1.92 8.83
CA THR A 150 3.81 -2.79 9.52
C THR A 150 4.77 -1.87 10.26
N PRO A 151 4.34 -1.25 11.37
CA PRO A 151 5.08 -0.13 11.98
C PRO A 151 6.46 -0.52 12.50
N ASP A 152 6.66 -1.77 12.90
CA ASP A 152 7.93 -2.26 13.45
C ASP A 152 9.02 -2.45 12.38
N ASP A 153 8.63 -2.78 11.14
CA ASP A 153 9.55 -3.02 10.03
C ASP A 153 9.60 -1.86 9.02
N PHE A 154 8.46 -1.22 8.77
CA PHE A 154 8.26 -0.20 7.75
C PHE A 154 7.32 0.90 8.25
N PRO A 155 7.78 1.76 9.19
CA PRO A 155 6.94 2.77 9.84
C PRO A 155 6.35 3.79 8.86
N ASP A 156 7.04 4.07 7.76
CA ASP A 156 6.65 5.09 6.78
C ASP A 156 5.84 4.52 5.61
N ASN A 157 5.49 3.23 5.62
CA ASN A 157 4.75 2.59 4.53
C ASN A 157 3.33 2.20 4.95
N ILE A 158 2.39 2.39 4.03
CA ILE A 158 1.01 1.94 4.16
C ILE A 158 0.54 1.24 2.88
N ALA A 159 -0.05 0.06 3.04
CA ALA A 159 -0.62 -0.70 1.93
C ALA A 159 -2.13 -0.50 1.91
N ILE A 160 -2.63 0.32 0.98
CA ILE A 160 -4.06 0.56 0.77
C ILE A 160 -4.64 -0.60 -0.04
N MET A 161 -5.77 -1.15 0.40
CA MET A 161 -6.42 -2.24 -0.34
C MET A 161 -6.95 -1.70 -1.66
N ALA A 162 -6.73 -2.41 -2.77
CA ALA A 162 -7.10 -1.88 -4.08
C ALA A 162 -8.60 -1.59 -4.20
N GLY A 163 -9.45 -2.51 -3.71
CA GLY A 163 -10.91 -2.42 -3.85
C GLY A 163 -11.61 -1.33 -3.04
N VAL A 164 -10.89 -0.53 -2.22
CA VAL A 164 -11.47 0.64 -1.52
C VAL A 164 -11.09 1.97 -2.17
N LEU A 165 -10.39 1.94 -3.31
CA LEU A 165 -10.15 3.13 -4.11
C LEU A 165 -11.38 3.41 -4.97
N ASP A 166 -11.81 4.67 -5.00
CA ASP A 166 -12.95 5.13 -5.79
C ASP A 166 -12.47 5.46 -7.22
N LEU A 167 -11.96 4.44 -7.93
CA LEU A 167 -11.45 4.57 -9.31
C LEU A 167 -12.58 4.55 -10.34
N ALA A 168 -12.41 5.31 -11.42
CA ALA A 168 -13.27 5.24 -12.59
C ALA A 168 -13.04 3.95 -13.41
N ASP A 169 -13.99 3.59 -14.28
CA ASP A 169 -13.92 2.34 -15.05
C ASP A 169 -12.63 2.18 -15.88
N GLU A 170 -12.14 3.26 -16.50
CA GLU A 170 -10.90 3.23 -17.28
C GLU A 170 -9.65 3.09 -16.38
N GLU A 171 -9.70 3.64 -15.17
CA GLU A 171 -8.66 3.46 -14.17
C GLU A 171 -8.65 2.02 -13.64
N TRP A 172 -9.82 1.40 -13.46
CA TRP A 172 -9.91 -0.02 -13.14
C TRP A 172 -9.32 -0.92 -14.21
N LYS A 173 -9.59 -0.63 -15.49
CA LYS A 173 -9.04 -1.40 -16.62
C LYS A 173 -7.52 -1.27 -16.73
N SER A 174 -6.96 -0.13 -16.32
CA SER A 174 -5.51 0.12 -16.31
C SER A 174 -4.84 -0.21 -14.97
N TRP A 175 -5.61 -0.57 -13.95
CA TRP A 175 -5.08 -1.07 -12.70
C TRP A 175 -4.47 -2.45 -12.94
N ALA A 176 -3.15 -2.56 -12.78
CA ALA A 176 -2.42 -3.80 -12.91
C ALA A 176 -1.41 -3.93 -11.77
N PRO A 177 -1.29 -5.09 -11.12
CA PRO A 177 -0.21 -5.34 -10.18
C PRO A 177 1.13 -5.37 -10.93
N GLU A 178 2.18 -4.89 -10.26
CA GLU A 178 3.55 -4.88 -10.79
C GLU A 178 4.39 -6.04 -10.25
N ARG A 179 3.99 -6.59 -9.08
CA ARG A 179 4.68 -7.70 -8.42
C ARG A 179 3.70 -8.66 -7.76
N GLU A 180 4.22 -9.83 -7.43
CA GLU A 180 3.52 -10.84 -6.64
C GLU A 180 4.43 -11.38 -5.53
N PHE A 181 3.89 -11.53 -4.32
CA PHE A 181 4.57 -12.14 -3.18
C PHE A 181 3.93 -13.48 -2.79
N PHE A 182 4.73 -14.38 -2.22
CA PHE A 182 4.33 -15.73 -1.81
C PHE A 182 3.82 -16.61 -2.97
N CYS A 183 4.46 -16.50 -4.14
CA CYS A 183 4.02 -17.15 -5.38
C CYS A 183 3.93 -18.68 -5.31
N LYS A 184 4.68 -19.37 -4.42
CA LYS A 184 4.48 -20.82 -4.16
C LYS A 184 3.05 -21.20 -3.78
N ARG A 185 2.27 -20.23 -3.27
CA ARG A 185 0.88 -20.42 -2.84
C ARG A 185 -0.11 -19.89 -3.87
N LYS A 186 0.36 -19.35 -4.99
CA LYS A 186 -0.48 -18.95 -6.12
C LYS A 186 -1.07 -20.21 -6.75
N GLY A 187 -2.32 -20.15 -7.19
CA GLY A 187 -2.91 -21.25 -7.95
C GLY A 187 -2.24 -21.37 -9.32
N ASP A 188 -1.87 -22.57 -9.72
CA ASP A 188 -1.09 -22.84 -10.95
C ASP A 188 -1.76 -22.33 -12.23
N TRP A 189 -3.09 -22.22 -12.22
CA TRP A 189 -3.87 -21.71 -13.36
C TRP A 189 -3.76 -20.18 -13.55
N MET A 190 -3.29 -19.44 -12.54
CA MET A 190 -3.11 -17.99 -12.64
C MET A 190 -1.76 -17.69 -13.29
N SER A 191 -1.77 -17.08 -14.47
CA SER A 191 -0.56 -16.58 -15.11
C SER A 191 0.14 -15.53 -14.23
N GLY A 192 1.48 -15.58 -14.17
CA GLY A 192 2.32 -14.57 -13.51
C GLY A 192 1.99 -13.14 -13.94
N VAL A 193 2.19 -12.16 -13.04
CA VAL A 193 2.33 -10.77 -13.45
C VAL A 193 3.55 -10.68 -14.38
N GLY A 194 3.30 -10.58 -15.69
CA GLY A 194 4.33 -10.42 -16.72
C GLY A 194 5.19 -11.65 -17.06
N ALA A 195 4.72 -12.90 -16.89
CA ALA A 195 5.51 -14.06 -17.29
C ALA A 195 5.38 -14.37 -18.81
N PRO A 196 6.48 -14.71 -19.52
CA PRO A 196 7.49 -15.64 -19.01
C PRO A 196 8.95 -15.15 -19.12
N ASP A 197 9.66 -15.16 -18.01
CA ASP A 197 10.96 -15.82 -17.92
C ASP A 197 11.26 -16.10 -16.43
N GLU A 198 11.72 -17.32 -16.18
CA GLU A 198 12.09 -17.83 -14.86
C GLU A 198 13.08 -16.87 -14.18
N GLY A 199 12.77 -16.41 -12.96
CA GLY A 199 13.80 -15.83 -12.09
C GLY A 199 13.53 -14.48 -11.43
N ARG A 200 12.29 -14.00 -11.28
CA ARG A 200 11.98 -12.80 -10.48
C ARG A 200 10.83 -12.92 -9.47
N THR A 201 10.52 -14.13 -9.02
CA THR A 201 9.73 -14.30 -7.79
C THR A 201 10.63 -14.02 -6.59
N LEU A 202 10.47 -12.86 -5.96
CA LEU A 202 11.06 -12.60 -4.64
C LEU A 202 10.38 -13.53 -3.64
N GLU A 203 11.03 -14.65 -3.33
CA GLU A 203 10.63 -15.52 -2.24
C GLU A 203 11.30 -15.03 -0.96
N MET A 204 10.48 -14.69 0.03
CA MET A 204 10.91 -14.40 1.40
C MET A 204 10.72 -15.63 2.29
#